data_AF-A0AA37GBA2-F1
#
_entry.id   AF-A0AA37GBA2-F1
#
_cell.length_a   1.000
_cell.length_b   1.000
_cell.length_c   1.000
_cell.angle_alpha   90.00
_cell.angle_beta   90.00
_cell.angle_gamma   90.00
#
_symmetry.space_group_name_H-M   'P 1'
#
loop_
_entity.id
_entity.type
_entity.pdbx_description
1 polymer ?
#
loop_
_entity_poly.entity_id
_entity_poly.type
_entity_poly.pdbx_seq_one_letter_code
_entity_poly.pdbx_strand_id
1 'polypeptide(L)'
;MSTFQYVEELKDSEIRLLRLHPGEWLEDLEATLYVADRSWQYTALSYAWGSTRTSNQIIVNSKLHGITFNLDRALRAIRRRTEPIVLWVDSICINQRDAYEKSHQVGLMHDIFGWATDVIAYLGDGLDRSRKDYLRRFEKLGQHSPVQFAGTRRDEALAYQYLADVWKKPAPGSISENDEIVSLFSFFVAFSFESMNDSFLDDQFTSLTKNHSTEDHRIQLMAERIRLFAISDWWNRMWIIQEACVAKNLTVAYGRATMPFSFIVDATENFLQLSSLRSKELKQVMSYLAEKVTCHDNKPATVVAEKISQQEVI
;
A
#
# COMPACT_ATOMS: atom_id res chain seq x y z
N MET A 1 34.25 -0.55 5.19
CA MET A 1 33.31 -0.54 4.05
C MET A 1 33.10 0.91 3.63
N SER A 2 33.14 1.21 2.33
CA SER A 2 32.98 2.57 1.81
C SER A 2 31.51 2.99 1.83
N THR A 3 31.26 4.25 2.18
CA THR A 3 29.90 4.83 2.22
C THR A 3 29.41 5.12 0.80
N PHE A 4 28.14 4.87 0.54
CA PHE A 4 27.47 5.23 -0.72
C PHE A 4 27.63 6.73 -1.03
N GLN A 5 27.89 7.05 -2.31
CA GLN A 5 28.02 8.41 -2.83
C GLN A 5 27.39 8.48 -4.22
N TYR A 6 26.71 9.59 -4.50
CA TYR A 6 26.23 9.92 -5.84
C TYR A 6 27.43 10.36 -6.69
N VAL A 7 27.60 9.73 -7.86
CA VAL A 7 28.79 9.92 -8.71
C VAL A 7 28.50 10.83 -9.91
N GLU A 8 27.25 10.89 -10.36
CA GLU A 8 26.83 11.61 -11.57
C GLU A 8 25.80 12.69 -11.23
N GLU A 9 26.04 13.92 -11.69
CA GLU A 9 25.04 14.99 -11.72
C GLU A 9 23.99 14.69 -12.80
N LEU A 10 22.74 15.01 -12.52
CA LEU A 10 21.62 14.77 -13.44
C LEU A 10 21.46 15.93 -14.42
N LYS A 11 21.25 15.62 -15.69
CA LYS A 11 20.69 16.59 -16.65
C LYS A 11 19.18 16.73 -16.45
N ASP A 12 18.59 17.81 -16.98
CA ASP A 12 17.15 18.08 -16.87
C ASP A 12 16.24 16.98 -17.44
N SER A 13 16.74 16.16 -18.37
CA SER A 13 15.99 15.03 -18.97
C SER A 13 16.18 13.70 -18.24
N GLU A 14 17.00 13.67 -17.19
CA GLU A 14 17.47 12.46 -16.54
C GLU A 14 16.91 12.32 -15.11
N ILE A 15 16.72 11.07 -14.69
CA ILE A 15 16.38 10.68 -13.33
C ILE A 15 17.27 9.51 -12.90
N ARG A 16 17.43 9.28 -11.60
CA ARG A 16 18.05 8.03 -11.13
C ARG A 16 16.99 6.96 -10.93
N LEU A 17 17.28 5.74 -11.36
CA LEU A 17 16.44 4.57 -11.12
C LEU A 17 17.19 3.54 -10.28
N LEU A 18 16.46 2.94 -9.35
CA LEU A 18 16.92 1.90 -8.44
C LEU A 18 16.45 0.54 -8.96
N ARG A 19 17.36 -0.25 -9.51
CA ARG A 19 17.09 -1.67 -9.80
C ARG A 19 17.28 -2.48 -8.53
N LEU A 20 16.19 -2.75 -7.83
CA LEU A 20 16.17 -3.63 -6.67
C LEU A 20 16.37 -5.08 -7.12
N HIS A 21 17.36 -5.76 -6.57
CA HIS A 21 17.70 -7.13 -6.92
C HIS A 21 16.73 -8.13 -6.26
N PRO A 22 16.54 -9.32 -6.88
CA PRO A 22 15.73 -10.36 -6.28
C PRO A 22 16.35 -10.89 -4.98
N GLY A 23 15.53 -11.46 -4.11
CA GLY A 23 15.99 -12.11 -2.88
C GLY A 23 14.86 -12.58 -1.98
N GLU A 24 15.19 -13.42 -1.01
CA GLU A 24 14.26 -13.96 -0.01
C GLU A 24 13.91 -12.92 1.06
N TRP A 25 12.78 -13.06 1.76
CA TRP A 25 12.24 -12.01 2.65
C TRP A 25 13.23 -11.35 3.62
N LEU A 26 14.10 -12.15 4.25
CA LEU A 26 15.05 -11.70 5.28
C LEU A 26 16.47 -11.49 4.76
N GLU A 27 16.77 -11.85 3.51
CA GLU A 27 18.06 -11.55 2.91
C GLU A 27 18.28 -10.04 2.84
N ASP A 28 19.55 -9.64 2.84
CA ASP A 28 19.92 -8.24 2.72
C ASP A 28 19.32 -7.64 1.45
N LEU A 29 18.92 -6.37 1.53
CA LEU A 29 18.46 -5.65 0.35
C LEU A 29 19.69 -5.26 -0.47
N GLU A 30 19.66 -5.59 -1.76
CA GLU A 30 20.69 -5.21 -2.72
C GLU A 30 20.05 -4.51 -3.92
N ALA A 31 20.71 -3.48 -4.44
CA ALA A 31 20.24 -2.76 -5.60
C ALA A 31 21.38 -2.12 -6.40
N THR A 32 21.07 -1.84 -7.66
CA THR A 32 21.90 -1.02 -8.54
C THR A 32 21.21 0.32 -8.78
N LEU A 33 21.90 1.44 -8.52
CA LEU A 33 21.43 2.78 -8.84
C LEU A 33 22.16 3.29 -10.09
N TYR A 34 21.40 3.77 -11.06
CA TYR A 34 21.93 4.27 -12.34
C TYR A 34 21.10 5.46 -12.85
N VAL A 35 21.73 6.31 -13.66
CA VAL A 35 21.06 7.41 -14.36
C VAL A 35 20.33 6.86 -15.58
N ALA A 36 19.10 7.32 -15.81
CA ALA A 36 18.28 6.95 -16.95
C ALA A 36 17.55 8.18 -17.51
N ASP A 37 17.19 8.11 -18.78
CA ASP A 37 16.28 9.10 -19.37
C ASP A 37 14.87 8.89 -18.80
N ARG A 38 14.14 9.99 -18.56
CA ARG A 38 12.79 9.95 -17.99
C ARG A 38 11.75 9.15 -18.81
N SER A 39 12.04 8.85 -20.08
CA SER A 39 11.20 7.99 -20.95
C SER A 39 11.30 6.50 -20.64
N TRP A 40 12.27 6.08 -19.82
CA TRP A 40 12.42 4.68 -19.42
C TRP A 40 11.22 4.19 -18.62
N GLN A 41 10.97 2.87 -18.69
CA GLN A 41 9.91 2.24 -17.90
C GLN A 41 10.41 1.95 -16.48
N TYR A 42 9.60 2.35 -15.50
CA TYR A 42 9.86 2.08 -14.08
C TYR A 42 8.55 2.11 -13.29
N THR A 43 8.63 1.59 -12.06
CA THR A 43 7.58 1.70 -11.06
C THR A 43 7.97 2.74 -10.02
N ALA A 44 7.11 3.72 -9.73
CA ALA A 44 7.36 4.64 -8.63
C ALA A 44 6.84 4.07 -7.31
N LEU A 45 7.62 4.17 -6.23
CA LEU A 45 7.22 3.70 -4.91
C LEU A 45 6.73 4.88 -4.05
N SER A 46 5.46 4.84 -3.69
CA SER A 46 4.81 5.76 -2.78
C SER A 46 4.70 5.13 -1.39
N TYR A 47 5.36 5.68 -0.37
CA TYR A 47 5.37 5.13 0.98
C TYR A 47 5.52 6.23 2.05
N ALA A 48 4.98 6.02 3.24
CA ALA A 48 5.19 6.95 4.34
C ALA A 48 6.66 6.96 4.79
N TRP A 49 7.31 8.13 4.81
CA TRP A 49 8.70 8.25 5.25
C TRP A 49 8.90 7.78 6.69
N GLY A 50 7.94 8.07 7.57
CA GLY A 50 8.00 7.77 8.99
C GLY A 50 9.09 8.58 9.69
N SER A 51 9.82 7.95 10.60
CA SER A 51 10.96 8.59 11.26
C SER A 51 12.10 8.88 10.28
N THR A 52 12.73 10.04 10.42
CA THR A 52 13.94 10.41 9.66
C THR A 52 15.19 9.62 10.10
N ARG A 53 15.10 8.85 11.20
CA ARG A 53 16.19 7.99 11.66
C ARG A 53 16.37 6.82 10.71
N THR A 54 17.55 6.73 10.11
CA THR A 54 17.98 5.56 9.32
C THR A 54 18.37 4.43 10.27
N SER A 55 17.46 3.48 10.49
CA SER A 55 17.68 2.30 11.35
C SER A 55 18.06 1.04 10.58
N ASN A 56 17.95 1.07 9.24
CA ASN A 56 18.11 -0.08 8.36
C ASN A 56 19.10 0.25 7.24
N GLN A 57 19.50 -0.77 6.48
CA GLN A 57 20.51 -0.63 5.42
C GLN A 57 20.10 -1.40 4.15
N ILE A 58 20.59 -0.89 3.03
CA ILE A 58 20.56 -1.52 1.71
C ILE A 58 21.95 -1.40 1.08
N ILE A 59 22.37 -2.41 0.33
CA ILE A 59 23.60 -2.37 -0.45
C ILE A 59 23.26 -1.78 -1.82
N VAL A 60 23.77 -0.59 -2.13
CA VAL A 60 23.58 0.09 -3.41
C VAL A 60 24.90 0.25 -4.11
N ASN A 61 25.05 -0.29 -5.33
CA ASN A 61 26.30 -0.28 -6.09
C ASN A 61 27.48 -0.79 -5.23
N SER A 62 27.26 -1.91 -4.52
CA SER A 62 28.22 -2.56 -3.61
C SER A 62 28.65 -1.72 -2.39
N LYS A 63 27.90 -0.67 -2.04
CA LYS A 63 28.16 0.20 -0.88
C LYS A 63 26.97 0.23 0.06
N LEU A 64 27.23 0.29 1.37
CA LEU A 64 26.16 0.42 2.36
C LEU A 64 25.51 1.81 2.29
N HIS A 65 24.18 1.81 2.25
CA HIS A 65 23.35 3.00 2.28
C HIS A 65 22.29 2.86 3.38
N GLY A 66 22.16 3.88 4.23
CA GLY A 66 21.19 3.88 5.33
C GLY A 66 19.80 4.27 4.84
N ILE A 67 18.79 3.50 5.22
CA ILE A 67 17.40 3.74 4.85
C ILE A 67 16.50 3.79 6.08
N THR A 68 15.35 4.45 5.94
CA THR A 68 14.35 4.48 7.01
C THR A 68 13.73 3.10 7.20
N PHE A 69 13.18 2.88 8.39
CA PHE A 69 12.43 1.66 8.70
C PHE A 69 11.31 1.40 7.69
N ASN A 70 10.51 2.42 7.37
CA ASN A 70 9.38 2.25 6.45
C ASN A 70 9.84 1.86 5.04
N LEU A 71 10.96 2.41 4.56
CA LEU A 71 11.50 2.04 3.25
C LEU A 71 12.01 0.59 3.22
N ASP A 72 12.71 0.13 4.25
CA ASP A 72 13.12 -1.29 4.34
C ASP A 72 11.91 -2.22 4.18
N ARG A 73 10.83 -1.92 4.92
CA ARG A 73 9.61 -2.72 4.89
C ARG A 73 8.93 -2.67 3.53
N ALA A 74 8.84 -1.49 2.93
CA ALA A 74 8.27 -1.30 1.59
C ALA A 74 9.05 -2.09 0.52
N LEU A 75 10.39 -1.98 0.51
CA LEU A 75 11.25 -2.68 -0.44
C LEU A 75 11.15 -4.20 -0.28
N ARG A 76 11.11 -4.72 0.95
CA ARG A 76 10.91 -6.16 1.20
C ARG A 76 9.53 -6.64 0.75
N ALA A 77 8.48 -5.85 0.98
CA ALA A 77 7.12 -6.18 0.56
C ALA A 77 6.99 -6.35 -0.96
N ILE A 78 7.65 -5.47 -1.74
CA ILE A 78 7.57 -5.47 -3.21
C ILE A 78 8.71 -6.24 -3.90
N ARG A 79 9.76 -6.63 -3.17
CA ARG A 79 10.88 -7.42 -3.72
C ARG A 79 10.36 -8.75 -4.25
N ARG A 80 10.71 -9.05 -5.50
CA ARG A 80 10.42 -10.35 -6.13
C ARG A 80 11.55 -11.34 -5.80
N ARG A 81 11.22 -12.64 -5.79
CA ARG A 81 12.18 -13.70 -5.45
C ARG A 81 13.17 -14.02 -6.56
N THR A 82 12.77 -13.81 -7.82
CA THR A 82 13.50 -14.32 -8.99
C THR A 82 13.93 -13.24 -9.97
N GLU A 83 13.24 -12.10 -10.00
CA GLU A 83 13.48 -11.02 -10.96
C GLU A 83 13.70 -9.68 -10.27
N PRO A 84 14.57 -8.82 -10.81
CA PRO A 84 14.70 -7.47 -10.31
C PRO A 84 13.47 -6.62 -10.65
N ILE A 85 13.25 -5.56 -9.87
CA ILE A 85 12.26 -4.52 -10.15
C ILE A 85 12.97 -3.17 -10.29
N VAL A 86 12.62 -2.39 -11.31
CA VAL A 86 13.16 -1.05 -11.53
C VAL A 86 12.22 -0.04 -10.87
N LEU A 87 12.74 0.65 -9.87
CA LEU A 87 12.00 1.55 -9.01
C LEU A 87 12.51 2.99 -9.14
N TRP A 88 11.59 3.94 -8.97
CA TRP A 88 11.94 5.27 -8.50
C TRP A 88 11.53 5.39 -7.03
N VAL A 89 12.47 5.75 -6.16
CA VAL A 89 12.30 5.90 -4.71
C VAL A 89 12.96 7.21 -4.30
N ASP A 90 12.16 8.21 -3.94
CA ASP A 90 12.63 9.57 -3.61
C ASP A 90 13.85 9.61 -2.66
N SER A 91 13.87 8.80 -1.60
CA SER A 91 14.95 8.85 -0.61
C SER A 91 16.30 8.31 -1.12
N ILE A 92 16.32 7.55 -2.22
CA ILE A 92 17.54 6.95 -2.80
C ILE A 92 17.84 7.50 -4.20
N CYS A 93 16.83 7.80 -5.00
CA CYS A 93 16.98 8.33 -6.35
C CYS A 93 17.39 9.82 -6.34
N ILE A 94 17.01 10.55 -5.30
CA ILE A 94 17.37 11.94 -5.08
C ILE A 94 18.54 12.03 -4.10
N ASN A 95 19.55 12.82 -4.45
CA ASN A 95 20.62 13.17 -3.53
C ASN A 95 20.10 14.11 -2.44
N GLN A 96 19.64 13.52 -1.34
CA GLN A 96 19.07 14.23 -0.19
C GLN A 96 20.04 15.22 0.50
N ARG A 97 21.34 15.17 0.18
CA ARG A 97 22.36 16.08 0.73
C ARG A 97 22.66 17.27 -0.19
N ASP A 98 22.18 17.23 -1.43
CA ASP A 98 22.26 18.33 -2.37
C ASP A 98 20.94 19.09 -2.36
N ALA A 99 20.95 20.31 -1.80
CA ALA A 99 19.75 21.12 -1.68
C ALA A 99 19.19 21.56 -3.04
N TYR A 100 20.06 21.77 -4.04
CA TYR A 100 19.65 22.14 -5.38
C TYR A 100 18.97 20.96 -6.07
N GLU A 101 19.64 19.80 -6.10
CA GLU A 101 19.07 18.59 -6.71
C GLU A 101 17.75 18.20 -6.02
N LYS A 102 17.72 18.23 -4.69
CA LYS A 102 16.52 17.93 -3.91
C LYS A 102 15.37 18.85 -4.29
N SER A 103 15.58 20.17 -4.31
CA SER A 103 14.51 21.12 -4.63
C SER A 103 14.02 20.95 -6.07
N HIS A 104 14.95 20.71 -7.00
CA HIS A 104 14.63 20.48 -8.40
C HIS A 104 13.82 19.20 -8.61
N GLN A 105 14.26 18.07 -8.05
CA GLN A 105 13.56 16.78 -8.18
C GLN A 105 12.22 16.77 -7.44
N VAL A 106 12.11 17.44 -6.29
CA VAL A 106 10.82 17.61 -5.58
C VAL A 106 9.85 18.41 -6.45
N GLY A 107 10.32 19.46 -7.13
CA GLY A 107 9.51 20.20 -8.11
C GLY A 107 9.02 19.35 -9.29
N LEU A 108 9.69 18.22 -9.59
CA LEU A 108 9.31 17.27 -10.64
C LEU A 108 8.50 16.07 -10.14
N MET A 109 8.16 15.96 -8.84
CA MET A 109 7.51 14.76 -8.29
C MET A 109 6.21 14.41 -9.03
N HIS A 110 5.33 15.38 -9.25
CA HIS A 110 4.10 15.19 -10.02
C HIS A 110 4.36 14.50 -11.37
N ASP A 111 5.37 14.97 -12.09
CA ASP A 111 5.69 14.46 -13.42
C ASP A 111 6.38 13.10 -13.37
N ILE A 112 7.30 12.88 -12.44
CA ILE A 112 7.98 11.58 -12.25
C ILE A 112 6.94 10.49 -11.96
N PHE A 113 6.01 10.72 -11.02
CA PHE A 113 4.94 9.75 -10.76
C PHE A 113 3.98 9.60 -11.95
N GLY A 114 3.69 10.68 -12.68
CA GLY A 114 2.88 10.62 -13.91
C GLY A 114 3.56 9.92 -15.08
N TRP A 115 4.89 9.92 -15.14
CA TRP A 115 5.66 9.24 -16.19
C TRP A 115 5.79 7.74 -15.92
N ALA A 116 5.85 7.33 -14.65
CA ALA A 116 5.96 5.93 -14.26
C ALA A 116 4.92 5.03 -14.96
N THR A 117 5.32 3.78 -15.25
CA THR A 117 4.40 2.77 -15.80
C THR A 117 3.36 2.37 -14.76
N ASP A 118 3.82 2.19 -13.53
CA ASP A 118 3.02 1.81 -12.37
C ASP A 118 3.46 2.63 -11.16
N VAL A 119 2.53 2.87 -10.25
CA VAL A 119 2.81 3.40 -8.92
C VAL A 119 2.36 2.38 -7.89
N ILE A 120 3.26 2.03 -6.97
CA ILE A 120 2.91 1.19 -5.81
C ILE A 120 2.76 2.08 -4.59
N ALA A 121 1.56 2.13 -4.03
CA ALA A 121 1.27 2.72 -2.73
C ALA A 121 1.47 1.67 -1.64
N TYR A 122 2.56 1.77 -0.87
CA TYR A 122 2.81 0.90 0.27
C TYR A 122 2.21 1.49 1.55
N LEU A 123 1.17 0.83 2.07
CA LEU A 123 0.41 1.28 3.23
C LEU A 123 0.94 0.69 4.56
N GLY A 124 1.88 -0.25 4.49
CA GLY A 124 2.47 -0.90 5.67
C GLY A 124 2.38 -2.42 5.63
N ASP A 125 2.85 -3.06 6.69
CA ASP A 125 2.90 -4.52 6.83
C ASP A 125 1.63 -5.12 7.47
N GLY A 126 0.71 -4.27 7.92
CA GLY A 126 -0.51 -4.67 8.62
C GLY A 126 -0.29 -5.24 10.03
N LEU A 127 0.90 -5.04 10.60
CA LEU A 127 1.27 -5.51 11.93
C LEU A 127 1.22 -4.36 12.94
N ASP A 128 0.83 -4.67 14.18
CA ASP A 128 0.94 -3.72 15.30
C ASP A 128 2.41 -3.54 15.71
N ARG A 129 2.96 -2.36 15.39
CA ARG A 129 4.36 -1.99 15.64
C ARG A 129 4.67 -1.73 17.12
N SER A 130 3.67 -1.50 17.97
CA SER A 130 3.86 -1.25 19.40
C SER A 130 4.19 -2.52 20.19
N ARG A 131 3.95 -3.67 19.58
CA ARG A 131 4.13 -4.99 20.19
C ARG A 131 5.61 -5.40 20.28
N LYS A 132 6.01 -5.93 21.44
CA LYS A 132 7.38 -6.40 21.70
C LYS A 132 7.83 -7.51 20.76
N ASP A 133 6.90 -8.31 20.26
CA ASP A 133 7.14 -9.43 19.33
C ASP A 133 7.02 -9.03 17.85
N TYR A 134 6.99 -7.74 17.52
CA TYR A 134 6.86 -7.24 16.14
C TYR A 134 7.89 -7.87 15.19
N LEU A 135 9.18 -7.93 15.54
CA LEU A 135 10.22 -8.49 14.65
C LEU A 135 9.93 -9.95 14.28
N ARG A 136 9.55 -10.78 15.27
CA ARG A 136 9.17 -12.18 15.03
C ARG A 136 7.92 -12.29 14.15
N ARG A 137 6.94 -11.39 14.30
CA ARG A 137 5.73 -11.35 13.47
C ARG A 137 6.07 -10.93 12.03
N PHE A 138 6.97 -9.97 11.87
CA PHE A 138 7.47 -9.54 10.57
C PHE A 138 8.25 -10.67 9.85
N GLU A 139 9.06 -11.45 10.57
CA GLU A 139 9.72 -12.63 10.00
C GLU A 139 8.71 -13.68 9.53
N LYS A 140 7.68 -13.96 10.34
CA LYS A 140 6.60 -14.88 9.99
C LYS A 140 5.82 -14.41 8.76
N LEU A 141 5.54 -13.12 8.64
CA LEU A 141 4.85 -12.54 7.49
C LEU A 141 5.57 -12.91 6.17
N GLY A 142 6.91 -12.92 6.17
CA GLY A 142 7.72 -13.31 5.03
C GLY A 142 7.63 -14.77 4.59
N GLN A 143 7.15 -15.65 5.46
CA GLN A 143 6.97 -17.08 5.16
C GLN A 143 5.75 -17.31 4.26
N HIS A 144 4.86 -16.33 4.16
CA HIS A 144 3.70 -16.39 3.29
C HIS A 144 4.06 -15.97 1.87
N SER A 145 3.52 -16.69 0.89
CA SER A 145 3.61 -16.31 -0.52
C SER A 145 2.86 -15.00 -0.75
N PRO A 146 3.38 -14.07 -1.57
CA PRO A 146 2.66 -12.85 -1.86
C PRO A 146 1.38 -13.17 -2.65
N VAL A 147 0.29 -12.49 -2.31
CA VAL A 147 -1.00 -12.60 -3.00
C VAL A 147 -1.20 -11.35 -3.84
N GLN A 148 -1.43 -11.54 -5.14
CA GLN A 148 -1.70 -10.46 -6.08
C GLN A 148 -3.11 -10.63 -6.59
N PHE A 149 -3.99 -9.70 -6.24
CA PHE A 149 -5.33 -9.63 -6.80
C PHE A 149 -5.24 -8.82 -8.09
N ALA A 150 -5.47 -9.47 -9.23
CA ALA A 150 -5.31 -8.86 -10.54
C ALA A 150 -6.61 -8.19 -11.05
N GLY A 151 -7.69 -8.27 -10.27
CA GLY A 151 -8.99 -7.71 -10.62
C GLY A 151 -9.75 -8.53 -11.65
N THR A 152 -9.54 -9.84 -11.67
CA THR A 152 -10.14 -10.78 -12.62
C THR A 152 -11.30 -11.56 -11.98
N ARG A 153 -12.17 -12.17 -12.79
CA ARG A 153 -13.18 -13.12 -12.28
C ARG A 153 -12.59 -14.32 -11.53
N ARG A 154 -11.31 -14.64 -11.73
CA ARG A 154 -10.62 -15.66 -10.93
C ARG A 154 -10.39 -15.18 -9.51
N ASP A 155 -10.09 -13.90 -9.34
CA ASP A 155 -9.93 -13.27 -8.02
C ASP A 155 -11.25 -13.28 -7.25
N GLU A 156 -12.40 -13.11 -7.93
CA GLU A 156 -13.74 -13.22 -7.35
C GLU A 156 -13.95 -14.58 -6.67
N ALA A 157 -13.70 -15.69 -7.39
CA ALA A 157 -13.87 -17.04 -6.85
C ALA A 157 -12.91 -17.33 -5.68
N LEU A 158 -11.64 -16.90 -5.79
CA LEU A 158 -10.64 -17.06 -4.73
C LEU A 158 -11.02 -16.24 -3.50
N ALA A 159 -11.46 -15.00 -3.69
CA ALA A 159 -11.89 -14.12 -2.60
C ALA A 159 -13.06 -14.73 -1.82
N TYR A 160 -14.06 -15.28 -2.51
CA TYR A 160 -15.17 -15.96 -1.84
C TYR A 160 -14.73 -17.21 -1.08
N GLN A 161 -13.78 -17.98 -1.62
CA GLN A 161 -13.22 -19.13 -0.91
C GLN A 161 -12.49 -18.69 0.37
N TYR A 162 -11.63 -17.68 0.29
CA TYR A 162 -10.91 -17.14 1.45
C TYR A 162 -11.86 -16.62 2.52
N LEU A 163 -12.86 -15.81 2.12
CA LEU A 163 -13.85 -15.29 3.05
C LEU A 163 -14.65 -16.41 3.70
N ALA A 164 -15.10 -17.42 2.94
CA ALA A 164 -15.82 -18.56 3.49
C ALA A 164 -14.96 -19.36 4.50
N ASP A 165 -13.68 -19.57 4.21
CA ASP A 165 -12.78 -20.31 5.10
C ASP A 165 -12.51 -19.55 6.41
N VAL A 166 -12.40 -18.23 6.34
CA VAL A 166 -12.26 -17.35 7.51
C VAL A 166 -13.57 -17.30 8.30
N TRP A 167 -14.71 -17.20 7.62
CA TRP A 167 -16.04 -17.18 8.25
C TRP A 167 -16.36 -18.49 8.97
N LYS A 168 -15.75 -19.60 8.55
CA LYS A 168 -15.85 -20.95 9.14
C LYS A 168 -14.85 -21.23 10.27
N LYS A 169 -13.87 -20.36 10.55
CA LYS A 169 -12.84 -20.54 11.59
C LYS A 169 -13.06 -19.58 12.77
N PRO A 170 -13.73 -20.02 13.86
CA PRO A 170 -14.25 -19.11 14.88
C PRO A 170 -13.35 -18.88 16.11
N ALA A 171 -12.21 -19.55 16.25
CA ALA A 171 -11.38 -19.39 17.46
C ALA A 171 -10.45 -18.16 17.37
N PRO A 172 -10.50 -17.21 18.33
CA PRO A 172 -9.57 -16.08 18.37
C PRO A 172 -8.12 -16.56 18.38
N GLY A 173 -7.28 -16.00 17.49
CA GLY A 173 -5.86 -16.38 17.36
C GLY A 173 -5.59 -17.63 16.52
N SER A 174 -6.61 -18.23 15.87
CA SER A 174 -6.44 -19.35 14.94
C SER A 174 -6.05 -18.94 13.52
N ILE A 175 -6.16 -17.65 13.20
CA ILE A 175 -5.90 -17.07 11.88
C ILE A 175 -4.58 -16.31 11.95
N SER A 176 -3.72 -16.48 10.94
CA SER A 176 -2.49 -15.71 10.87
C SER A 176 -2.81 -14.27 10.44
N GLU A 177 -1.98 -13.31 10.83
CA GLU A 177 -2.18 -11.90 10.46
C GLU A 177 -2.13 -11.70 8.93
N ASN A 178 -1.35 -12.53 8.24
CA ASN A 178 -1.34 -12.59 6.79
C ASN A 178 -2.72 -12.99 6.25
N ASP A 179 -3.33 -14.03 6.82
CA ASP A 179 -4.66 -14.48 6.39
C ASP A 179 -5.73 -13.43 6.69
N GLU A 180 -5.60 -12.68 7.80
CA GLU A 180 -6.49 -11.55 8.09
C GLU A 180 -6.35 -10.43 7.05
N ILE A 181 -5.13 -10.12 6.60
CA ILE A 181 -4.87 -9.14 5.52
C ILE A 181 -5.40 -9.64 4.18
N VAL A 182 -5.18 -10.91 3.83
CA VAL A 182 -5.74 -11.52 2.61
C VAL A 182 -7.26 -11.55 2.66
N SER A 183 -7.85 -11.74 3.85
CA SER A 183 -9.30 -11.65 4.06
C SER A 183 -9.83 -10.25 3.82
N LEU A 184 -9.12 -9.21 4.29
CA LEU A 184 -9.47 -7.82 3.99
C LEU A 184 -9.48 -7.55 2.48
N PHE A 185 -8.45 -8.01 1.77
CA PHE A 185 -8.41 -7.83 0.31
C PHE A 185 -9.50 -8.65 -0.37
N SER A 186 -9.74 -9.88 0.07
CA SER A 186 -10.84 -10.70 -0.43
C SER A 186 -12.20 -10.04 -0.20
N PHE A 187 -12.37 -9.34 0.94
CA PHE A 187 -13.55 -8.53 1.23
C PHE A 187 -13.70 -7.41 0.20
N PHE A 188 -12.65 -6.63 -0.08
CA PHE A 188 -12.72 -5.62 -1.14
C PHE A 188 -13.08 -6.22 -2.50
N VAL A 189 -12.46 -7.34 -2.89
CA VAL A 189 -12.82 -8.03 -4.14
C VAL A 189 -14.30 -8.42 -4.16
N ALA A 190 -14.80 -9.01 -3.07
CA ALA A 190 -16.19 -9.42 -2.97
C ALA A 190 -17.15 -8.25 -3.22
N PHE A 191 -16.88 -7.08 -2.64
CA PHE A 191 -17.70 -5.88 -2.80
C PHE A 191 -17.38 -5.05 -4.06
N SER A 192 -16.30 -5.34 -4.78
CA SER A 192 -15.95 -4.60 -6.01
C SER A 192 -16.76 -5.02 -7.24
N PHE A 193 -17.34 -6.23 -7.26
CA PHE A 193 -18.12 -6.72 -8.40
C PHE A 193 -19.62 -6.44 -8.26
N GLU A 194 -20.26 -6.00 -9.34
CA GLU A 194 -21.70 -5.70 -9.44
C GLU A 194 -22.63 -6.91 -9.18
N SER A 195 -22.07 -8.14 -9.14
CA SER A 195 -22.80 -9.39 -8.88
C SER A 195 -23.35 -9.50 -7.45
N MET A 196 -22.94 -8.61 -6.54
CA MET A 196 -23.45 -8.58 -5.18
C MET A 196 -24.88 -8.04 -5.11
N ASN A 197 -25.84 -8.95 -5.00
CA ASN A 197 -27.21 -8.63 -4.62
C ASN A 197 -27.48 -9.05 -3.17
N ASP A 198 -28.57 -8.53 -2.59
CA ASP A 198 -28.97 -8.84 -1.21
C ASP A 198 -29.12 -10.36 -0.96
N SER A 199 -29.49 -11.15 -1.98
CA SER A 199 -29.60 -12.61 -1.87
C SER A 199 -28.25 -13.29 -1.67
N PHE A 200 -27.22 -12.85 -2.39
CA PHE A 200 -25.87 -13.40 -2.27
C PHE A 200 -25.26 -13.09 -0.89
N LEU A 201 -25.50 -11.87 -0.38
CA LEU A 201 -25.10 -11.48 0.96
C LEU A 201 -25.84 -12.30 2.02
N ASP A 202 -27.13 -12.58 1.83
CA ASP A 202 -27.91 -13.39 2.77
C ASP A 202 -27.43 -14.84 2.86
N ASP A 203 -26.93 -15.40 1.76
CA ASP A 203 -26.42 -16.79 1.70
C ASP A 203 -24.99 -16.91 2.26
N GLN A 204 -24.09 -16.00 1.87
CA GLN A 204 -22.66 -16.10 2.20
C GLN A 204 -22.27 -15.31 3.44
N PHE A 205 -23.00 -14.25 3.74
CA PHE A 205 -22.71 -13.31 4.82
C PHE A 205 -23.97 -12.99 5.63
N THR A 206 -24.80 -13.99 5.94
CA THR A 206 -26.05 -13.84 6.69
C THR A 206 -25.92 -13.00 7.97
N SER A 207 -24.75 -13.03 8.60
CA SER A 207 -24.41 -12.21 9.77
C SER A 207 -24.38 -10.69 9.48
N LEU A 208 -24.04 -10.26 8.26
CA LEU A 208 -24.05 -8.85 7.84
C LEU A 208 -25.47 -8.29 7.68
N THR A 209 -26.44 -9.15 7.37
CA THR A 209 -27.81 -8.77 7.02
C THR A 209 -28.83 -9.09 8.12
N LYS A 210 -28.64 -10.16 8.91
CA LYS A 210 -29.65 -10.64 9.90
C LYS A 210 -29.40 -10.23 11.35
N ASN A 211 -28.19 -9.81 11.75
CA ASN A 211 -27.88 -9.53 13.16
C ASN A 211 -27.34 -8.11 13.41
N HIS A 212 -27.82 -7.50 14.49
CA HIS A 212 -27.33 -6.24 15.06
C HIS A 212 -26.07 -6.40 15.94
N SER A 213 -25.41 -7.57 15.96
CA SER A 213 -24.52 -7.84 17.09
C SER A 213 -23.12 -7.28 16.87
N THR A 214 -22.82 -6.25 17.66
CA THR A 214 -21.49 -5.91 18.21
C THR A 214 -20.73 -7.10 18.80
N GLU A 215 -21.24 -8.34 18.72
CA GLU A 215 -20.68 -9.56 19.28
C GLU A 215 -20.16 -10.54 18.21
N ASP A 216 -20.45 -10.32 16.92
CA ASP A 216 -19.87 -11.18 15.87
C ASP A 216 -18.38 -10.84 15.68
N HIS A 217 -17.52 -11.73 16.19
CA HIS A 217 -16.07 -11.58 16.13
C HIS A 217 -15.54 -11.38 14.71
N ARG A 218 -16.22 -11.88 13.67
CA ARG A 218 -15.81 -11.76 12.28
C ARG A 218 -16.06 -10.35 11.74
N ILE A 219 -17.20 -9.76 12.12
CA ILE A 219 -17.53 -8.37 11.82
C ILE A 219 -16.55 -7.44 12.53
N GLN A 220 -16.25 -7.71 13.81
CA GLN A 220 -15.26 -6.95 14.58
C GLN A 220 -13.86 -7.03 13.95
N LEU A 221 -13.42 -8.24 13.57
CA LEU A 221 -12.14 -8.47 12.92
C LEU A 221 -12.04 -7.68 11.61
N MET A 222 -13.04 -7.80 10.74
CA MET A 222 -13.06 -7.09 9.46
C MET A 222 -13.10 -5.58 9.67
N ALA A 223 -13.94 -5.09 10.59
CA ALA A 223 -14.02 -3.67 10.90
C ALA A 223 -12.67 -3.12 11.41
N GLU A 224 -11.99 -3.86 12.28
CA GLU A 224 -10.66 -3.49 12.77
C GLU A 224 -9.61 -3.50 11.66
N ARG A 225 -9.65 -4.48 10.75
CA ARG A 225 -8.73 -4.55 9.62
C ARG A 225 -8.94 -3.40 8.62
N ILE A 226 -10.19 -3.04 8.32
CA ILE A 226 -10.53 -1.86 7.52
C ILE A 226 -10.05 -0.59 8.24
N ARG A 227 -10.29 -0.48 9.55
CA ARG A 227 -9.83 0.67 10.36
C ARG A 227 -8.31 0.82 10.27
N LEU A 228 -7.55 -0.22 10.59
CA LEU A 228 -6.07 -0.23 10.56
C LEU A 228 -5.52 0.12 9.18
N PHE A 229 -6.17 -0.37 8.13
CA PHE A 229 -5.84 -0.02 6.75
C PHE A 229 -6.07 1.48 6.49
N ALA A 230 -7.23 2.01 6.85
CA ALA A 230 -7.65 3.40 6.61
C ALA A 230 -6.93 4.45 7.49
N ILE A 231 -6.39 4.05 8.64
CA ILE A 231 -5.59 4.94 9.51
C ILE A 231 -4.07 4.84 9.26
N SER A 232 -3.63 4.00 8.31
CA SER A 232 -2.20 3.88 8.01
C SER A 232 -1.59 5.23 7.62
N ASP A 233 -0.32 5.42 7.99
CA ASP A 233 0.39 6.70 7.81
C ASP A 233 0.37 7.20 6.36
N TRP A 234 0.26 6.28 5.39
CA TRP A 234 0.21 6.61 3.98
C TRP A 234 -0.92 7.58 3.65
N TRP A 235 -2.14 7.37 4.18
CA TRP A 235 -3.34 8.19 3.90
C TRP A 235 -3.29 9.63 4.39
N ASN A 236 -2.34 9.97 5.26
CA ASN A 236 -2.21 11.30 5.85
C ASN A 236 -1.01 12.07 5.30
N ARG A 237 -0.33 11.54 4.27
CA ARG A 237 0.79 12.21 3.64
C ARG A 237 0.31 13.36 2.77
N MET A 238 1.04 14.47 2.85
CA MET A 238 0.79 15.67 2.06
C MET A 238 0.85 15.41 0.55
N TRP A 239 1.81 14.58 0.15
CA TRP A 239 2.19 14.38 -1.24
C TRP A 239 1.41 13.29 -1.98
N ILE A 240 0.45 12.60 -1.34
CA ILE A 240 -0.33 11.52 -1.98
C ILE A 240 -0.94 11.99 -3.31
N ILE A 241 -1.34 13.25 -3.36
CA ILE A 241 -1.90 13.88 -4.57
C ILE A 241 -0.91 13.75 -5.74
N GLN A 242 0.31 14.21 -5.54
CA GLN A 242 1.31 14.20 -6.61
C GLN A 242 1.83 12.79 -6.94
N GLU A 243 1.43 11.77 -6.18
CA GLU A 243 1.91 10.40 -6.31
C GLU A 243 0.83 9.45 -6.86
N ALA A 244 -0.29 9.35 -6.14
CA ALA A 244 -1.39 8.44 -6.43
C ALA A 244 -2.34 8.99 -7.49
N CYS A 245 -2.59 10.30 -7.49
CA CYS A 245 -3.60 10.92 -8.33
C CYS A 245 -3.16 11.07 -9.79
N VAL A 246 -1.85 11.13 -10.01
CA VAL A 246 -1.23 11.23 -11.35
C VAL A 246 -0.86 9.87 -11.93
N ALA A 247 -0.97 8.80 -11.12
CA ALA A 247 -0.55 7.46 -11.49
C ALA A 247 -1.38 6.93 -12.67
N LYS A 248 -0.71 6.41 -13.70
CA LYS A 248 -1.39 5.68 -14.81
C LYS A 248 -2.05 4.40 -14.30
N ASN A 249 -1.33 3.66 -13.47
CA ASN A 249 -1.78 2.46 -12.78
C ASN A 249 -1.37 2.57 -11.31
N LEU A 250 -2.33 2.55 -10.40
CA LEU A 250 -2.06 2.60 -8.96
C LEU A 250 -2.37 1.25 -8.32
N THR A 251 -1.35 0.64 -7.73
CA THR A 251 -1.46 -0.60 -6.96
C THR A 251 -1.23 -0.33 -5.48
N VAL A 252 -2.14 -0.79 -4.64
CA VAL A 252 -1.95 -0.80 -3.18
C VAL A 252 -1.17 -2.04 -2.79
N ALA A 253 -0.16 -1.87 -1.95
CA ALA A 253 0.57 -2.93 -1.27
C ALA A 253 0.37 -2.81 0.25
N TYR A 254 -0.13 -3.88 0.87
CA TYR A 254 -0.33 -3.95 2.32
C TYR A 254 -0.03 -5.37 2.82
N GLY A 255 0.95 -5.49 3.73
CA GLY A 255 1.49 -6.78 4.13
C GLY A 255 2.10 -7.55 2.95
N ARG A 256 1.56 -8.73 2.67
CA ARG A 256 1.93 -9.58 1.53
C ARG A 256 0.85 -9.61 0.44
N ALA A 257 -0.11 -8.69 0.50
CA ALA A 257 -1.18 -8.59 -0.48
C ALA A 257 -1.02 -7.32 -1.34
N THR A 258 -1.39 -7.42 -2.62
CA THR A 258 -1.44 -6.29 -3.55
C THR A 258 -2.74 -6.31 -4.35
N MET A 259 -3.25 -5.13 -4.70
CA MET A 259 -4.51 -4.96 -5.44
C MET A 259 -4.53 -3.61 -6.18
N PRO A 260 -5.12 -3.52 -7.38
CA PRO A 260 -5.43 -2.23 -8.02
C PRO A 260 -6.28 -1.34 -7.10
N PHE A 261 -5.93 -0.06 -7.02
CA PHE A 261 -6.63 0.89 -6.15
C PHE A 261 -8.12 1.02 -6.47
N SER A 262 -8.50 0.88 -7.74
CA SER A 262 -9.90 0.97 -8.20
C SER A 262 -10.81 -0.02 -7.48
N PHE A 263 -10.33 -1.22 -7.15
CA PHE A 263 -11.12 -2.24 -6.45
C PHE A 263 -11.53 -1.79 -5.04
N ILE A 264 -10.68 -0.98 -4.39
CA ILE A 264 -11.01 -0.43 -3.07
C ILE A 264 -12.07 0.66 -3.21
N VAL A 265 -11.98 1.48 -4.26
CA VAL A 265 -13.00 2.49 -4.60
C VAL A 265 -14.35 1.80 -4.84
N ASP A 266 -14.40 0.87 -5.79
CA ASP A 266 -15.60 0.12 -6.16
C ASP A 266 -16.20 -0.59 -4.95
N ALA A 267 -15.36 -1.23 -4.13
CA ALA A 267 -15.80 -1.90 -2.90
C ALA A 267 -16.44 -0.92 -1.90
N THR A 268 -15.86 0.27 -1.71
CA THR A 268 -16.45 1.27 -0.80
C THR A 268 -17.76 1.84 -1.32
N GLU A 269 -17.86 2.12 -2.63
CA GLU A 269 -19.06 2.65 -3.26
C GLU A 269 -20.20 1.63 -3.21
N ASN A 270 -19.95 0.39 -3.66
CA ASN A 270 -20.94 -0.68 -3.67
C ASN A 270 -21.39 -1.04 -2.26
N PHE A 271 -20.45 -1.16 -1.30
CA PHE A 271 -20.78 -1.51 0.09
C PHE A 271 -21.73 -0.49 0.73
N LEU A 272 -21.54 0.81 0.47
CA LEU A 272 -22.36 1.87 1.05
C LEU A 272 -23.75 1.99 0.41
N GLN A 273 -23.95 1.44 -0.79
CA GLN A 273 -25.25 1.38 -1.46
C GLN A 273 -26.14 0.21 -1.00
N LEU A 274 -25.60 -0.73 -0.22
CA LEU A 274 -26.35 -1.90 0.25
C LEU A 274 -27.47 -1.52 1.22
N SER A 275 -28.71 -1.75 0.79
CA SER A 275 -29.91 -1.44 1.58
C SER A 275 -30.15 -2.42 2.73
N SER A 276 -29.66 -3.66 2.59
CA SER A 276 -29.81 -4.76 3.56
C SER A 276 -28.80 -4.72 4.70
N LEU A 277 -27.74 -3.89 4.62
CA LEU A 277 -26.67 -3.87 5.61
C LEU A 277 -27.16 -3.37 6.98
N ARG A 278 -26.92 -4.16 8.04
CA ARG A 278 -27.32 -3.83 9.42
C ARG A 278 -26.17 -3.52 10.38
N SER A 279 -24.92 -3.84 10.03
CA SER A 279 -23.74 -3.55 10.87
C SER A 279 -23.40 -2.06 10.85
N LYS A 280 -23.50 -1.40 12.01
CA LYS A 280 -23.13 0.02 12.16
C LYS A 280 -21.62 0.20 12.13
N GLU A 281 -20.89 -0.74 12.72
CA GLU A 281 -19.43 -0.72 12.85
C GLU A 281 -18.77 -0.77 11.47
N LEU A 282 -19.15 -1.75 10.63
CA LEU A 282 -18.62 -1.85 9.28
C LEU A 282 -19.01 -0.65 8.43
N LYS A 283 -20.26 -0.17 8.54
CA LYS A 283 -20.70 1.04 7.83
C LYS A 283 -19.85 2.25 8.21
N GLN A 284 -19.53 2.41 9.50
CA GLN A 284 -18.70 3.53 9.98
C GLN A 284 -17.29 3.48 9.40
N VAL A 285 -16.59 2.33 9.50
CA VAL A 285 -15.21 2.23 8.99
C VAL A 285 -15.14 2.25 7.46
N MET A 286 -16.14 1.72 6.77
CA MET A 286 -16.24 1.80 5.30
C MET A 286 -16.55 3.22 4.83
N SER A 287 -17.39 3.97 5.55
CA SER A 287 -17.62 5.40 5.26
C SER A 287 -16.33 6.21 5.45
N TYR A 288 -15.60 5.95 6.53
CA TYR A 288 -14.30 6.60 6.76
C TYR A 288 -13.26 6.25 5.69
N LEU A 289 -13.23 4.99 5.21
CA LEU A 289 -12.37 4.61 4.10
C LEU A 289 -12.83 5.26 2.78
N ALA A 290 -14.15 5.33 2.53
CA ALA A 290 -14.71 5.99 1.35
C ALA A 290 -14.23 7.45 1.25
N GLU A 291 -14.29 8.21 2.35
CA GLU A 291 -13.77 9.59 2.40
C GLU A 291 -12.27 9.71 2.02
N LYS A 292 -11.49 8.63 2.19
CA LYS A 292 -10.07 8.58 1.82
C LYS A 292 -9.83 8.20 0.36
N VAL A 293 -10.75 7.44 -0.25
CA VAL A 293 -10.59 6.93 -1.63
C VAL A 293 -11.40 7.69 -2.67
N THR A 294 -12.55 8.24 -2.30
CA THR A 294 -13.38 9.09 -3.17
C THR A 294 -12.92 10.54 -3.07
N CYS A 295 -12.38 11.09 -4.16
CA CYS A 295 -12.16 12.52 -4.26
C CYS A 295 -13.51 13.21 -4.57
N HIS A 296 -13.96 14.13 -3.71
CA HIS A 296 -15.00 15.07 -4.11
C HIS A 296 -14.51 15.85 -5.35
N ASP A 297 -15.28 15.76 -6.43
CA ASP A 297 -15.15 16.46 -7.72
C ASP A 297 -14.06 16.01 -8.71
N ASN A 298 -14.12 14.75 -9.18
CA ASN A 298 -13.58 14.28 -10.48
C ASN A 298 -12.14 14.71 -10.85
N LYS A 299 -11.34 15.08 -9.86
CA LYS A 299 -9.92 15.36 -9.96
C LYS A 299 -9.28 14.71 -8.76
N PRO A 300 -8.23 13.92 -8.97
CA PRO A 300 -7.63 13.21 -7.88
C PRO A 300 -6.84 14.26 -7.06
N ALA A 301 -7.43 14.51 -5.89
CA ALA A 301 -7.06 15.32 -4.74
C ALA A 301 -6.92 16.86 -4.89
N THR A 302 -7.92 17.55 -4.32
CA THR A 302 -7.87 19.01 -4.13
C THR A 302 -8.12 19.45 -2.68
N VAL A 303 -8.57 18.55 -1.78
CA VAL A 303 -8.94 18.95 -0.40
C VAL A 303 -7.73 19.03 0.56
N VAL A 304 -6.55 18.53 0.17
CA VAL A 304 -5.31 18.74 0.95
C VAL A 304 -4.60 20.04 0.53
N ALA A 305 -4.83 20.54 -0.70
CA ALA A 305 -4.19 21.77 -1.20
C ALA A 305 -4.66 23.05 -0.47
N GLU A 306 -5.93 23.13 -0.07
CA GLU A 306 -6.45 24.32 0.64
C GLU A 306 -5.87 24.45 2.06
N LYS A 307 -5.53 23.34 2.74
CA LYS A 307 -4.89 23.37 4.05
C LYS A 307 -3.39 23.69 4.01
N ILE A 308 -2.70 23.44 2.89
CA ILE A 308 -1.25 23.69 2.74
C ILE A 308 -0.94 25.13 2.40
N SER A 309 -1.83 25.82 1.65
CA SER A 309 -1.63 27.25 1.33
C SER A 309 -1.52 28.17 2.55
N GLN A 310 -1.90 27.67 3.74
CA GLN A 310 -1.81 28.38 5.02
C GLN A 310 -0.65 27.92 5.91
N GLN A 311 0.16 26.92 5.51
CA GLN A 311 1.27 26.39 6.31
C GLN A 311 2.66 26.48 5.66
N GLU A 312 2.78 26.92 4.39
CA GLU A 312 4.08 27.18 3.74
C GLU A 312 4.63 28.60 3.95
N VAL A 313 4.12 29.34 4.93
CA VAL A 313 4.76 30.54 5.46
C VAL A 313 5.13 30.27 6.92
N ILE A 314 6.26 29.62 7.15
CA ILE A 314 7.21 29.79 8.28
C ILE A 314 8.42 28.89 8.06
#